data_AF-A0A8J8WEM6-F1
#
_entry.id   AF-A0A8J8WEM6-F1
#
_cell.length_a   1.000
_cell.length_b   1.000
_cell.length_c   1.000
_cell.angle_alpha   90.00
_cell.angle_beta   90.00
_cell.angle_gamma   90.00
#
_symmetry.space_group_name_H-M   'P 1'
#
loop_
_entity.id
_entity.type
_entity.pdbx_description
1 polymer ?
#
loop_
_entity_poly.entity_id
_entity_poly.type
_entity_poly.pdbx_seq_one_letter_code
_entity_poly.pdbx_strand_id
1 'polypeptide(L)'
;MTFLTQNRTSMIVGTAILTIALSFGGYSFASHSFEAGVSGDNIPDNTHITLNGITLGPGEVMPLYDASPNYVSGHFLLTDECVPVDDDTNAPRVAVIAGHIDEHNSATHIEPMPLFYIDLVSNGDNRCVWHAHIPDPLNGGAPRVTDIAIANLGDSDVTFSGQHIVDINIQSVLGNIGDNPYTDGPYVDLSANTIYDLNDDEHDNDGLGHGGHE
;
A
#
# COMPACT_ATOMS: atom_id res chain seq x y z
N MET A 1 -7.67 43.53 -8.01
CA MET A 1 -7.79 42.47 -9.03
C MET A 1 -6.60 42.61 -9.95
N THR A 2 -5.58 41.78 -9.75
CA THR A 2 -4.35 41.81 -10.55
C THR A 2 -4.34 40.54 -11.38
N PHE A 3 -4.57 40.69 -12.68
CA PHE A 3 -4.43 39.59 -13.65
C PHE A 3 -2.95 39.44 -13.99
N LEU A 4 -2.37 38.28 -13.67
CA LEU A 4 -1.05 37.89 -14.16
C LEU A 4 -1.22 37.23 -15.52
N THR A 5 -0.78 37.94 -16.57
CA THR A 5 -0.70 37.43 -17.94
C THR A 5 0.33 36.31 -18.03
N GLN A 6 -0.14 35.10 -18.38
CA GLN A 6 0.68 33.91 -18.55
C GLN A 6 1.45 34.02 -19.88
N ASN A 7 2.76 34.28 -19.79
CA ASN A 7 3.64 34.15 -20.94
C ASN A 7 3.81 32.65 -21.25
N ARG A 8 3.41 32.24 -22.46
CA ARG A 8 3.64 30.90 -22.99
C ARG A 8 5.14 30.72 -23.25
N THR A 9 5.84 30.17 -22.28
CA THR A 9 7.15 29.52 -22.48
C THR A 9 6.94 28.03 -22.41
N SER A 10 6.98 27.36 -23.57
CA SER A 10 7.18 25.92 -23.65
C SER A 10 8.43 25.56 -22.87
N MET A 11 8.28 24.83 -21.76
CA MET A 11 9.36 24.10 -21.12
C MET A 11 9.15 22.62 -21.43
N ILE A 12 9.86 22.13 -22.44
CA ILE A 12 10.39 20.77 -22.42
C ILE A 12 11.61 20.85 -21.49
N VAL A 13 11.42 20.54 -20.21
CA VAL A 13 12.48 20.36 -19.19
C VAL A 13 11.92 19.27 -18.29
N GLY A 14 12.28 18.01 -18.52
CA GLY A 14 13.53 17.45 -18.04
C GLY A 14 13.19 16.66 -16.77
N THR A 15 13.13 15.33 -16.91
CA THR A 15 12.84 14.38 -15.83
C THR A 15 13.79 14.64 -14.66
N ALA A 16 13.28 15.27 -13.60
CA ALA A 16 13.99 15.42 -12.35
C ALA A 16 13.67 14.21 -11.48
N ILE A 17 14.53 13.18 -11.54
CA ILE A 17 14.59 12.17 -10.48
C ILE A 17 15.23 12.87 -9.29
N LEU A 18 14.40 13.38 -8.37
CA LEU A 18 14.85 13.87 -7.09
C LEU A 18 14.67 12.76 -6.06
N THR A 19 15.69 11.93 -5.91
CA THR A 19 15.80 11.02 -4.75
C THR A 19 16.09 11.88 -3.52
N ILE A 20 15.08 12.21 -2.72
CA ILE A 20 15.32 12.84 -1.41
C ILE A 20 15.59 11.71 -0.41
N ALA A 21 16.86 11.31 -0.30
CA ALA A 21 17.32 10.52 0.83
C ALA A 21 17.39 11.42 2.08
N LEU A 22 16.30 11.53 2.84
CA LEU A 22 16.34 12.14 4.18
C LEU A 22 16.99 11.14 5.14
N SER A 23 18.31 11.22 5.27
CA SER A 23 19.06 10.40 6.22
C SER A 23 18.86 10.91 7.66
N PHE A 24 17.85 10.41 8.34
CA PHE A 24 17.81 10.44 9.81
C PHE A 24 18.03 9.00 10.29
N GLY A 25 19.19 8.72 10.91
CA GLY A 25 19.40 7.47 11.65
C GLY A 25 19.64 6.19 10.84
N GLY A 26 19.84 6.24 9.52
CA GLY A 26 20.24 5.06 8.73
C GLY A 26 19.12 4.38 7.93
N TYR A 27 17.94 4.99 7.87
CA TYR A 27 16.84 4.54 7.01
C TYR A 27 16.87 5.29 5.67
N SER A 28 16.79 4.56 4.57
CA SER A 28 16.57 5.14 3.24
C SER A 28 15.10 4.97 2.90
N PHE A 29 14.33 6.04 3.02
CA PHE A 29 13.00 6.09 2.45
C PHE A 29 13.16 6.38 0.96
N ALA A 30 12.74 5.47 0.09
CA ALA A 30 12.38 5.82 -1.27
C ALA A 30 11.06 6.60 -1.21
N SER A 31 11.11 7.85 -0.76
CA SER A 31 9.98 8.76 -0.88
C SER A 31 9.95 9.25 -2.33
N HIS A 32 9.01 8.72 -3.10
CA HIS A 32 8.50 9.42 -4.26
C HIS A 32 7.66 10.57 -3.71
N SER A 33 8.00 11.78 -4.12
CA SER A 33 7.63 13.03 -3.45
C SER A 33 6.12 13.19 -3.30
N PHE A 34 5.71 13.55 -2.08
CA PHE A 34 4.41 14.00 -1.54
C PHE A 34 3.61 15.03 -2.38
N GLU A 35 4.05 15.39 -3.59
CA GLU A 35 3.36 16.31 -4.52
C GLU A 35 3.56 15.99 -6.01
N ALA A 36 4.37 14.98 -6.39
CA ALA A 36 4.65 14.71 -7.81
C ALA A 36 4.40 13.27 -8.26
N GLY A 37 4.21 12.33 -7.32
CA GLY A 37 4.14 10.89 -7.55
C GLY A 37 5.14 10.39 -8.60
N VAL A 38 4.87 9.25 -9.22
CA VAL A 38 5.55 8.86 -10.45
C VAL A 38 4.54 8.77 -11.58
N SER A 39 4.64 9.71 -12.52
CA SER A 39 3.76 9.82 -13.68
C SER A 39 4.37 9.22 -14.95
N GLY A 40 3.54 8.62 -15.80
CA GLY A 40 3.92 7.99 -17.07
C GLY A 40 3.91 6.45 -17.06
N ASP A 41 4.24 5.85 -18.20
CA ASP A 41 4.13 4.40 -18.44
C ASP A 41 5.25 3.57 -17.77
N ASN A 42 6.33 4.22 -17.33
CA ASN A 42 7.50 3.59 -16.70
C ASN A 42 7.63 4.04 -15.24
N ILE A 43 6.70 3.59 -14.41
CA ILE A 43 6.76 3.75 -12.95
C ILE A 43 7.81 2.76 -12.40
N PRO A 44 8.63 3.13 -11.38
CA PRO A 44 9.49 2.20 -10.65
C PRO A 44 8.75 0.92 -10.33
N ASP A 45 9.30 -0.17 -10.84
CA ASP A 45 8.69 -1.49 -10.82
C ASP A 45 8.80 -2.14 -9.46
N ASN A 46 9.73 -1.72 -8.60
CA ASN A 46 9.88 -2.30 -7.27
C ASN A 46 10.42 -1.31 -6.22
N THR A 47 9.71 -1.22 -5.09
CA THR A 47 10.14 -0.54 -3.85
C THR A 47 10.29 -1.53 -2.70
N HIS A 48 11.49 -1.59 -2.11
CA HIS A 48 11.75 -2.36 -0.88
C HIS A 48 11.99 -1.41 0.31
N ILE A 49 11.25 -1.60 1.40
CA ILE A 49 11.34 -0.78 2.62
C ILE A 49 11.66 -1.68 3.80
N THR A 50 12.75 -1.39 4.51
CA THR A 50 13.04 -2.06 5.79
C THR A 50 12.31 -1.34 6.91
N LEU A 51 11.51 -2.07 7.70
CA LEU A 51 10.73 -1.52 8.81
C LEU A 51 11.48 -1.52 10.14
N ASN A 52 12.64 -2.18 10.23
CA ASN A 52 13.39 -2.34 11.48
C ASN A 52 13.62 -1.02 12.21
N GLY A 53 13.29 -0.96 13.51
CA GLY A 53 13.47 0.22 14.36
C GLY A 53 12.44 1.33 14.14
N ILE A 54 11.44 1.12 13.27
CA ILE A 54 10.27 1.98 13.19
C ILE A 54 9.30 1.59 14.31
N THR A 55 8.75 2.60 14.97
CA THR A 55 7.66 2.46 15.92
C THR A 55 6.47 3.26 15.39
N LEU A 56 5.31 2.61 15.31
CA LEU A 56 4.03 3.26 15.02
C LEU A 56 3.17 3.23 16.27
N GLY A 57 2.83 4.39 16.81
CA GLY A 57 1.85 4.54 17.88
C GLY A 57 0.41 4.27 17.40
N PRO A 58 -0.56 4.14 18.31
CA PRO A 58 -1.97 3.97 17.99
C PRO A 58 -2.48 5.05 17.04
N GLY A 59 -3.08 4.65 15.92
CA GLY A 59 -3.61 5.53 14.88
C GLY A 59 -2.55 6.15 13.97
N GLU A 60 -1.26 5.88 14.16
CA GLU A 60 -0.22 6.38 13.26
C GLU A 60 -0.22 5.62 11.94
N VAL A 61 0.06 6.36 10.86
CA VAL A 61 0.11 5.87 9.49
C VAL A 61 1.49 6.16 8.93
N MET A 62 2.07 5.16 8.27
CA MET A 62 3.31 5.29 7.52
C MET A 62 3.00 5.11 6.03
N PRO A 63 3.04 6.20 5.23
CA PRO A 63 2.95 6.12 3.78
C PRO A 63 4.11 5.30 3.21
N LEU A 64 3.81 4.41 2.28
CA LEU A 64 4.79 3.51 1.66
C LEU A 64 4.97 3.81 0.18
N TYR A 65 3.90 4.20 -0.51
CA TYR A 65 3.91 4.40 -1.95
C TYR A 65 2.90 5.47 -2.39
N ASP A 66 3.29 6.27 -3.38
CA ASP A 66 2.44 7.26 -4.05
C ASP A 66 2.80 7.30 -5.54
N ALA A 67 1.86 6.85 -6.38
CA ALA A 67 1.93 6.85 -7.83
C ALA A 67 1.07 7.94 -8.48
N SER A 68 0.55 8.89 -7.72
CA SER A 68 -0.31 9.95 -8.26
C SER A 68 0.35 10.64 -9.47
N PRO A 69 -0.40 10.91 -10.56
CA PRO A 69 -1.84 10.72 -10.70
C PRO A 69 -2.25 9.31 -11.20
N ASN A 70 -1.32 8.37 -11.36
CA ASN A 70 -1.53 7.09 -12.01
C ASN A 70 -2.16 6.06 -11.07
N TYR A 71 -3.18 5.36 -11.56
CA TYR A 71 -3.66 4.12 -10.95
C TYR A 71 -2.72 2.98 -11.30
N VAL A 72 -2.29 2.23 -10.29
CA VAL A 72 -1.31 1.16 -10.45
C VAL A 72 -1.90 -0.21 -10.18
N SER A 73 -1.29 -1.22 -10.79
CA SER A 73 -1.46 -2.62 -10.43
C SER A 73 -0.14 -3.29 -10.13
N GLY A 74 -0.18 -4.32 -9.29
CA GLY A 74 1.03 -5.01 -8.88
C GLY A 74 0.82 -5.95 -7.70
N HIS A 75 1.90 -6.18 -6.98
CA HIS A 75 1.94 -7.04 -5.81
C HIS A 75 2.52 -6.28 -4.63
N PHE A 76 2.04 -6.62 -3.45
CA PHE A 76 2.52 -6.15 -2.16
C PHE A 76 2.93 -7.36 -1.35
N LEU A 77 4.05 -7.25 -0.64
CA LEU A 77 4.50 -8.24 0.33
C LEU A 77 4.89 -7.54 1.62
N LEU A 78 4.39 -8.06 2.74
CA LEU A 78 4.72 -7.60 4.08
C LEU A 78 5.25 -8.78 4.89
N THR A 79 6.32 -8.53 5.64
CA THR A 79 6.73 -9.42 6.73
C THR A 79 6.57 -8.70 8.05
N ASP A 80 5.84 -9.31 8.98
CA ASP A 80 5.61 -8.80 10.33
C ASP A 80 5.58 -9.97 11.32
N GLU A 81 5.45 -9.67 12.61
CA GLU A 81 5.20 -10.70 13.62
C GLU A 81 3.83 -11.36 13.41
N CYS A 82 3.78 -12.66 13.66
CA CYS A 82 2.55 -13.45 13.60
C CYS A 82 1.63 -13.10 14.78
N VAL A 83 0.45 -12.55 14.49
CA VAL A 83 -0.65 -12.44 15.47
C VAL A 83 -1.68 -13.51 15.16
N PRO A 84 -1.86 -14.51 16.04
CA PRO A 84 -2.83 -15.58 15.79
C PRO A 84 -4.26 -15.02 15.66
N VAL A 85 -4.95 -15.43 14.60
CA VAL A 85 -6.39 -15.18 14.39
C VAL A 85 -7.19 -16.42 14.75
N ASP A 86 -6.74 -17.59 14.29
CA ASP A 86 -7.25 -18.92 14.64
C ASP A 86 -6.07 -19.94 14.72
N ASP A 87 -6.35 -21.24 14.51
CA ASP A 87 -5.38 -22.32 14.75
C ASP A 87 -4.24 -22.36 13.71
N ASP A 88 -4.47 -21.90 12.48
CA ASP A 88 -3.53 -21.91 11.36
C ASP A 88 -3.37 -20.54 10.67
N THR A 89 -4.28 -19.60 10.86
CA THR A 89 -4.23 -18.26 10.26
C THR A 89 -3.62 -17.23 11.20
N ASN A 90 -2.73 -16.41 10.64
CA ASN A 90 -2.13 -15.26 11.32
C ASN A 90 -2.41 -13.94 10.60
N ALA A 91 -2.53 -12.86 11.37
CA ALA A 91 -2.63 -11.49 10.89
C ALA A 91 -1.36 -10.68 11.25
N PRO A 92 -1.03 -9.62 10.47
CA PRO A 92 0.00 -8.66 10.86
C PRO A 92 -0.47 -7.78 12.02
N ARG A 93 0.47 -7.14 12.72
CA ARG A 93 0.15 -6.17 13.80
C ARG A 93 -0.32 -4.82 13.26
N VAL A 94 0.00 -4.51 12.01
CA VAL A 94 -0.43 -3.30 11.30
C VAL A 94 -1.41 -3.64 10.19
N ALA A 95 -2.31 -2.72 9.90
CA ALA A 95 -3.17 -2.81 8.74
C ALA A 95 -2.46 -2.25 7.50
N VAL A 96 -2.71 -2.84 6.34
CA VAL A 96 -2.30 -2.32 5.03
C VAL A 96 -3.51 -1.65 4.40
N ILE A 97 -3.40 -0.36 4.07
CA ILE A 97 -4.46 0.42 3.45
C ILE A 97 -4.01 0.92 2.09
N ALA A 98 -4.93 0.95 1.13
CA ALA A 98 -4.65 1.46 -0.20
C ALA A 98 -5.86 2.15 -0.81
N GLY A 99 -5.60 2.96 -1.83
CA GLY A 99 -6.62 3.68 -2.57
C GLY A 99 -6.06 4.99 -3.08
N HIS A 100 -6.79 6.07 -2.89
CA HIS A 100 -6.41 7.41 -3.30
C HIS A 100 -6.62 8.41 -2.16
N ILE A 101 -5.56 9.13 -1.81
CA ILE A 101 -5.60 10.22 -0.82
C ILE A 101 -5.43 11.55 -1.55
N ASP A 102 -6.49 12.35 -1.55
CA ASP A 102 -6.54 13.65 -2.24
C ASP A 102 -6.68 14.81 -1.25
N GLU A 103 -6.18 16.01 -1.61
CA GLU A 103 -6.40 17.24 -0.85
C GLU A 103 -7.87 17.66 -0.78
N HIS A 104 -8.68 17.21 -1.73
CA HIS A 104 -10.10 17.43 -1.78
C HIS A 104 -10.80 16.24 -1.12
N ASN A 105 -11.33 16.45 0.09
CA ASN A 105 -11.97 15.40 0.89
C ASN A 105 -12.98 14.55 0.11
N SER A 106 -13.68 15.10 -0.90
CA SER A 106 -14.67 14.35 -1.67
C SER A 106 -14.07 13.35 -2.68
N ALA A 107 -12.75 13.36 -2.89
CA ALA A 107 -12.03 12.49 -3.80
C ALA A 107 -11.20 11.43 -3.08
N THR A 108 -11.05 11.53 -1.75
CA THR A 108 -10.37 10.51 -0.94
C THR A 108 -11.16 9.20 -0.95
N HIS A 109 -10.50 8.11 -1.35
CA HIS A 109 -11.06 6.77 -1.30
C HIS A 109 -10.01 5.81 -0.76
N ILE A 110 -10.16 5.33 0.47
CA ILE A 110 -9.20 4.43 1.13
C ILE A 110 -9.96 3.20 1.62
N GLU A 111 -9.39 2.02 1.39
CA GLU A 111 -9.88 0.75 1.90
C GLU A 111 -8.73 -0.09 2.46
N PRO A 112 -9.01 -1.02 3.39
CA PRO A 112 -8.04 -2.06 3.73
C PRO A 112 -7.77 -2.95 2.51
N MET A 113 -6.50 -3.33 2.32
CA MET A 113 -6.14 -4.33 1.32
C MET A 113 -6.46 -5.74 1.82
N PRO A 114 -7.09 -6.61 1.00
CA PRO A 114 -7.05 -8.04 1.21
C PRO A 114 -5.62 -8.56 1.37
N LEU A 115 -5.35 -9.37 2.39
CA LEU A 115 -4.03 -9.98 2.61
C LEU A 115 -4.13 -11.50 2.54
N PHE A 116 -3.21 -12.10 1.79
CA PHE A 116 -3.05 -13.54 1.64
C PHE A 116 -1.92 -14.01 2.55
N TYR A 117 -2.26 -14.81 3.56
CA TYR A 117 -1.30 -15.41 4.47
C TYR A 117 -0.60 -16.62 3.81
N ILE A 118 0.73 -16.68 3.91
CA ILE A 118 1.55 -17.74 3.31
C ILE A 118 2.31 -18.49 4.40
N ASP A 119 1.70 -19.52 4.99
CA ASP A 119 2.25 -20.37 6.05
C ASP A 119 3.57 -21.03 5.61
N LEU A 120 3.65 -21.52 4.36
CA LEU A 120 4.83 -22.20 3.83
C LEU A 120 6.15 -21.41 4.02
N VAL A 121 6.08 -20.08 4.00
CA VAL A 121 7.24 -19.20 4.21
C VAL A 121 7.21 -18.44 5.55
N SER A 122 6.19 -18.66 6.37
CA SER A 122 5.97 -18.06 7.70
C SER A 122 6.51 -18.93 8.85
N ASN A 123 7.56 -19.71 8.55
CA ASN A 123 8.06 -20.80 9.40
C ASN A 123 9.25 -20.43 10.30
N GLY A 124 9.61 -19.14 10.41
CA GLY A 124 10.80 -18.70 11.16
C GLY A 124 10.46 -17.74 12.29
N ASP A 125 11.17 -17.84 13.44
CA ASP A 125 11.29 -16.86 14.53
C ASP A 125 10.12 -15.85 14.71
N ASN A 126 8.87 -16.34 14.80
CA ASN A 126 7.65 -15.53 14.93
C ASN A 126 7.45 -14.48 13.81
N ARG A 127 7.86 -14.78 12.58
CA ARG A 127 7.72 -13.91 11.42
C ARG A 127 6.84 -14.57 10.37
N CYS A 128 5.77 -13.86 10.04
CA CYS A 128 4.80 -14.25 9.03
C CYS A 128 4.95 -13.38 7.78
N VAL A 129 4.52 -13.94 6.65
CA VAL A 129 4.55 -13.28 5.34
C VAL A 129 3.14 -13.18 4.81
N TRP A 130 2.78 -11.98 4.40
CA TRP A 130 1.52 -11.70 3.72
C TRP A 130 1.78 -11.12 2.34
N HIS A 131 0.98 -11.56 1.39
CA HIS A 131 0.97 -11.09 0.02
C HIS A 131 -0.35 -10.37 -0.27
N ALA A 132 -0.38 -9.42 -1.20
CA ALA A 132 -1.61 -8.82 -1.68
C ALA A 132 -1.50 -8.37 -3.14
N HIS A 133 -2.64 -8.37 -3.83
CA HIS A 133 -2.75 -7.79 -5.16
C HIS A 133 -3.14 -6.31 -5.07
N ILE A 134 -2.61 -5.51 -6.00
CA ILE A 134 -2.95 -4.10 -6.14
C ILE A 134 -3.59 -3.91 -7.52
N PRO A 135 -4.75 -3.24 -7.62
CA PRO A 135 -5.85 -3.42 -6.66
C PRO A 135 -6.34 -4.88 -6.66
N ASP A 136 -7.10 -5.29 -5.64
CA ASP A 136 -7.78 -6.61 -5.62
C ASP A 136 -9.31 -6.49 -5.65
N PRO A 137 -9.92 -5.86 -6.68
CA PRO A 137 -11.35 -5.60 -6.66
C PRO A 137 -12.23 -6.87 -6.66
N LEU A 138 -11.64 -8.05 -6.90
CA LEU A 138 -12.34 -9.34 -6.83
C LEU A 138 -12.56 -9.79 -5.39
N ASN A 139 -11.61 -9.50 -4.50
CA ASN A 139 -11.64 -9.90 -3.09
C ASN A 139 -11.90 -8.74 -2.12
N GLY A 140 -12.16 -7.54 -2.67
CA GLY A 140 -12.43 -6.32 -1.94
C GLY A 140 -11.26 -5.33 -1.96
N GLY A 141 -11.44 -4.18 -1.32
CA GLY A 141 -10.44 -3.12 -1.32
C GLY A 141 -10.58 -2.17 -2.51
N ALA A 142 -9.73 -1.14 -2.51
CA ALA A 142 -9.91 0.00 -3.39
C ALA A 142 -9.74 -0.37 -4.87
N PRO A 143 -10.71 -0.05 -5.75
CA PRO A 143 -10.68 -0.46 -7.16
C PRO A 143 -9.64 0.30 -7.99
N ARG A 144 -9.12 1.42 -7.46
CA ARG A 144 -8.10 2.25 -8.09
C ARG A 144 -7.14 2.74 -7.02
N VAL A 145 -5.87 2.36 -7.15
CA VAL A 145 -4.84 2.64 -6.14
C VAL A 145 -3.80 3.58 -6.71
N THR A 146 -3.58 4.70 -6.02
CA THR A 146 -2.44 5.61 -6.17
C THR A 146 -1.56 5.59 -4.94
N ASP A 147 -2.15 5.37 -3.76
CA ASP A 147 -1.51 5.46 -2.46
C ASP A 147 -1.58 4.13 -1.73
N ILE A 148 -0.47 3.74 -1.08
CA ILE A 148 -0.38 2.55 -0.23
C ILE A 148 0.31 2.96 1.07
N ALA A 149 -0.25 2.54 2.20
CA ALA A 149 0.31 2.81 3.53
C ALA A 149 0.10 1.62 4.47
N ILE A 150 0.90 1.59 5.54
CA ILE A 150 0.59 0.78 6.73
C ILE A 150 0.10 1.68 7.85
N ALA A 151 -0.85 1.18 8.64
CA ALA A 151 -1.46 1.91 9.75
C ALA A 151 -1.50 1.02 10.99
N ASN A 152 -1.15 1.58 12.14
CA ASN A 152 -1.41 0.93 13.42
C ASN A 152 -2.84 1.25 13.86
N LEU A 153 -3.77 0.33 13.59
CA LEU A 153 -5.17 0.48 13.99
C LEU A 153 -5.46 -0.08 15.39
N GLY A 154 -4.44 -0.59 16.09
CA GLY A 154 -4.55 -1.11 17.44
C GLY A 154 -4.38 -0.05 18.54
N ASP A 155 -4.46 -0.50 19.79
CA ASP A 155 -4.39 0.36 20.98
C ASP A 155 -2.97 0.46 21.60
N SER A 156 -1.97 -0.18 21.00
CA SER A 156 -0.60 -0.22 21.50
C SER A 156 0.42 0.07 20.42
N ASP A 157 1.57 0.63 20.81
CA ASP A 157 2.70 0.85 19.90
C ASP A 157 3.15 -0.45 19.23
N VAL A 158 3.31 -0.42 17.91
CA VAL A 158 3.96 -1.47 17.14
C VAL A 158 5.39 -1.05 16.88
N THR A 159 6.35 -1.78 17.46
CA THR A 159 7.77 -1.58 17.16
C THR A 159 8.27 -2.75 16.34
N PHE A 160 8.72 -2.47 15.12
CA PHE A 160 9.29 -3.47 14.24
C PHE A 160 10.72 -3.78 14.70
N SER A 161 10.94 -4.90 15.37
CA SER A 161 12.27 -5.36 15.76
C SER A 161 12.70 -6.56 14.93
N GLY A 162 13.80 -6.44 14.16
CA GLY A 162 14.33 -7.53 13.35
C GLY A 162 14.33 -7.21 11.85
N GLN A 163 14.32 -8.24 11.00
CA GLN A 163 14.30 -8.07 9.54
C GLN A 163 12.86 -8.12 9.02
N HIS A 164 12.12 -7.04 9.29
CA HIS A 164 10.80 -6.78 8.71
C HIS A 164 10.94 -5.92 7.46
N ILE A 165 10.27 -6.33 6.38
CA ILE A 165 10.28 -5.64 5.10
C ILE A 165 8.86 -5.46 4.56
N VAL A 166 8.72 -4.42 3.77
CA VAL A 166 7.66 -4.28 2.77
C VAL A 166 8.30 -4.29 1.40
N ASP A 167 7.72 -5.03 0.47
CA ASP A 167 8.04 -4.99 -0.96
C ASP A 167 6.77 -4.60 -1.73
N ILE A 168 6.91 -3.65 -2.65
CA ILE A 168 5.82 -3.19 -3.52
C ILE A 168 6.33 -3.29 -4.94
N ASN A 169 5.78 -4.23 -5.70
CA ASN A 169 6.12 -4.45 -7.10
C ASN A 169 5.01 -3.94 -8.01
N ILE A 170 5.20 -2.82 -8.68
CA ILE A 170 4.25 -2.29 -9.65
C ILE A 170 4.50 -2.90 -11.02
N GLN A 171 3.46 -3.49 -11.59
CA GLN A 171 3.52 -4.23 -12.86
C GLN A 171 2.91 -3.45 -14.02
N SER A 172 1.91 -2.61 -13.77
CA SER A 172 1.23 -1.86 -14.84
C SER A 172 0.53 -0.62 -14.32
N VAL A 173 0.43 0.38 -15.19
CA VAL A 173 -0.43 1.56 -15.02
C VAL A 173 -1.80 1.25 -15.62
N LEU A 174 -2.86 1.42 -14.84
CA LEU A 174 -4.24 1.11 -15.22
C LEU A 174 -5.01 2.33 -15.73
N GLY A 175 -4.51 3.54 -15.48
CA GLY A 175 -5.16 4.80 -15.82
C GLY A 175 -4.65 5.94 -14.95
N ASN A 176 -5.39 7.04 -14.89
CA ASN A 176 -5.05 8.17 -14.03
C ASN A 176 -6.30 8.87 -13.47
N ILE A 177 -6.12 9.59 -12.37
CA ILE A 177 -7.16 10.33 -11.65
C ILE A 177 -7.80 11.43 -12.50
N GLY A 178 -7.03 12.06 -13.40
CA GLY A 178 -7.54 13.13 -14.27
C GLY A 178 -8.63 12.65 -15.24
N ASP A 179 -8.50 11.43 -15.76
CA ASP A 179 -9.45 10.84 -16.70
C ASP A 179 -10.62 10.13 -16.01
N ASN A 180 -10.39 9.57 -14.81
CA ASN A 180 -11.38 8.77 -14.10
C ASN A 180 -11.32 9.02 -12.59
N PRO A 181 -11.76 10.18 -12.08
CA PRO A 181 -11.68 10.52 -10.66
C PRO A 181 -12.64 9.69 -9.79
N TYR A 182 -12.44 9.70 -8.48
CA TYR A 182 -13.44 9.26 -7.52
C TYR A 182 -14.56 10.31 -7.43
N THR A 183 -15.80 9.93 -7.73
CA THR A 183 -16.95 10.85 -7.85
C THR A 183 -18.01 10.68 -6.78
N ASP A 184 -17.97 9.59 -6.02
CA ASP A 184 -19.06 9.18 -5.12
C ASP A 184 -18.89 9.70 -3.68
N GLY A 185 -17.99 10.68 -3.51
CA GLY A 185 -17.66 11.28 -2.22
C GLY A 185 -16.49 10.58 -1.52
N PRO A 186 -16.15 11.04 -0.29
CA PRO A 186 -15.12 10.38 0.49
C PRO A 186 -15.59 8.97 0.85
N TYR A 187 -14.75 7.98 0.61
CA TYR A 187 -14.90 6.66 1.20
C TYR A 187 -13.64 6.36 2.00
N VAL A 188 -13.80 6.07 3.30
CA VAL A 188 -12.68 5.72 4.16
C VAL A 188 -13.12 4.55 5.01
N ASP A 189 -12.55 3.38 4.71
CA ASP A 189 -12.60 2.22 5.58
C ASP A 189 -11.22 2.00 6.20
N LEU A 190 -11.20 2.00 7.54
CA LEU A 190 -10.03 1.71 8.38
C LEU A 190 -10.36 0.54 9.31
N SER A 191 -11.03 -0.47 8.77
CA SER A 191 -11.18 -1.76 9.42
C SER A 191 -9.91 -2.61 9.29
N ALA A 192 -9.82 -3.68 10.06
CA ALA A 192 -8.72 -4.63 9.94
C ALA A 192 -8.72 -5.29 8.56
N ASN A 193 -7.54 -5.68 8.06
CA ASN A 193 -7.45 -6.40 6.80
C ASN A 193 -8.22 -7.71 6.86
N THR A 194 -8.97 -8.01 5.80
CA THR A 194 -9.41 -9.38 5.54
C THR A 194 -8.18 -10.24 5.28
N ILE A 195 -8.07 -11.34 6.02
CA ILE A 195 -6.99 -12.32 5.86
C ILE A 195 -7.57 -13.53 5.14
N TYR A 196 -6.96 -13.90 4.02
CA TYR A 196 -7.22 -15.12 3.28
C TYR A 196 -6.07 -16.09 3.54
N ASP A 197 -6.38 -17.25 4.09
CA ASP A 197 -5.40 -18.31 4.23
C ASP A 197 -5.28 -19.08 2.91
N LEU A 198 -4.08 -19.13 2.33
CA LEU A 198 -3.80 -19.91 1.12
C LEU A 198 -3.27 -21.32 1.43
N ASN A 199 -3.23 -21.68 2.71
CA ASN A 199 -2.70 -22.95 3.20
C ASN A 199 -3.80 -23.87 3.72
N ASP A 200 -5.07 -23.47 3.62
CA ASP A 200 -6.16 -24.39 3.81
C ASP A 200 -6.03 -25.50 2.74
N ASP A 201 -6.06 -26.76 3.15
CA ASP A 201 -6.07 -27.91 2.24
C ASP A 201 -7.39 -27.97 1.42
N GLU A 202 -8.09 -26.85 1.25
CA GLU A 202 -9.27 -26.71 0.42
C GLU A 202 -8.87 -26.88 -1.04
N HIS A 203 -9.24 -28.04 -1.58
CA HIS A 203 -9.01 -28.43 -2.97
C HIS A 203 -9.56 -27.41 -4.00
N ASP A 204 -10.45 -26.52 -3.57
CA ASP A 204 -11.09 -25.50 -4.41
C ASP A 204 -10.55 -24.08 -4.17
N ASN A 205 -9.55 -23.90 -3.29
CA ASN A 205 -8.85 -22.62 -3.15
C ASN A 205 -8.03 -22.36 -4.42
N ASP A 206 -8.51 -21.44 -5.24
CA ASP A 206 -7.90 -21.05 -6.52
C ASP A 206 -6.71 -20.10 -6.36
N GLY A 207 -6.26 -19.86 -5.13
CA GLY A 207 -5.21 -18.90 -4.81
C GLY A 207 -5.69 -17.45 -4.91
N LEU A 208 -6.99 -17.22 -5.13
CA LEU A 208 -7.60 -15.90 -5.14
C LEU A 208 -8.34 -15.60 -3.84
N GLY A 209 -8.31 -16.46 -2.82
CA GLY A 209 -9.01 -16.21 -1.56
C GLY A 209 -10.53 -16.44 -1.65
N HIS A 210 -11.00 -17.08 -2.71
CA HIS A 210 -12.39 -17.49 -2.82
C HIS A 210 -12.63 -18.80 -2.05
N GLY A 211 -12.58 -18.74 -0.72
CA GLY A 211 -13.06 -19.79 0.18
C GLY A 211 -14.57 -19.64 0.39
N GLY A 212 -15.33 -20.65 -0.06
CA GLY A 212 -16.78 -20.61 -0.11
C GLY A 212 -17.45 -20.64 1.27
N HIS A 213 -18.12 -19.55 1.62
CA HIS A 213 -19.22 -19.58 2.58
C HIS A 213 -20.46 -18.89 1.97
N GLU A 214 -21.41 -19.72 1.53
CA GLU A 214 -22.84 -19.37 1.55
C GLU A 214 -23.35 -19.21 2.99
#